data_AF-A0A813DMD6-F1
#
_entry.id   AF-A0A813DMD6-F1
#
_cell.length_a   1.000
_cell.length_b   1.000
_cell.length_c   1.000
_cell.angle_alpha   90.00
_cell.angle_beta   90.00
_cell.angle_gamma   90.00
#
_symmetry.space_group_name_H-M   'P 1'
#
loop_
_entity.id
_entity.type
_entity.pdbx_description
1 polymer ?
#
loop_
_entity_poly.entity_id
_entity_poly.type
_entity_poly.pdbx_seq_one_letter_code
_entity_poly.pdbx_strand_id
1 'polypeptide(L)'
;MPSPHPLYEPDVPKDHCRVRCCNEEGQEWPGQKVTFQYAHSTLNEKGVVKRKPVFSHYRDHTYSLLEPIFRDLGGGSDYERLSDRSQKLLCEMLDRCDLEAVNYHECEAYVDGLLDLCSEITRECTGMSFAEWGLVGEARQELGKAWMHFVRLIWMRDIEWENLIRYISDPNAEWSVSAEYFLVDPTKTLRHAVSQKLMVPLQVWAFLLKACYAASHARQGQGRSYI
;
A
#
# COMPACT_ATOMS: atom_id res chain seq x y z
N MET A 1 26.57 9.76 1.54
CA MET A 1 25.75 8.93 2.45
C MET A 1 25.61 7.57 1.81
N PRO A 2 25.70 6.45 2.56
CA PRO A 2 25.39 5.15 1.97
C PRO A 2 23.96 5.16 1.44
N SER A 3 23.77 4.63 0.23
CA SER A 3 22.43 4.51 -0.36
C SER A 3 21.59 3.55 0.48
N PRO A 4 20.26 3.74 0.56
CA PRO A 4 19.40 2.73 1.17
C PRO A 4 19.58 1.41 0.44
N HIS A 5 19.82 0.35 1.19
CA HIS A 5 19.95 -1.00 0.65
C HIS A 5 18.80 -1.85 1.20
N PRO A 6 18.14 -2.64 0.34
CA PRO A 6 17.05 -3.51 0.75
C PRO A 6 17.60 -4.62 1.64
N LEU A 7 16.88 -4.97 2.70
CA LEU A 7 17.21 -6.11 3.53
C LEU A 7 16.73 -7.39 2.83
N TYR A 8 17.64 -8.05 2.12
CA TYR A 8 17.40 -9.38 1.58
C TYR A 8 18.16 -10.42 2.39
N GLU A 9 17.45 -11.49 2.75
CA GLU A 9 18.09 -12.68 3.27
C GLU A 9 18.81 -13.44 2.14
N PRO A 10 20.01 -13.99 2.39
CA PRO A 10 20.64 -14.91 1.46
C PRO A 10 19.71 -16.07 1.10
N ASP A 11 19.70 -16.45 -0.18
CA ASP A 11 18.95 -17.58 -0.75
C ASP A 11 17.41 -17.48 -0.65
N VAL A 12 16.86 -16.31 -0.32
CA VAL A 12 15.41 -16.06 -0.35
C VAL A 12 15.09 -15.22 -1.60
N PRO A 13 14.24 -15.71 -2.52
CA PRO A 13 13.78 -14.92 -3.65
C PRO A 13 13.13 -13.61 -3.20
N LYS A 14 13.22 -12.54 -4.00
CA LYS A 14 12.72 -11.22 -3.61
C LYS A 14 11.21 -11.22 -3.35
N ASP A 15 10.43 -12.02 -4.06
CA ASP A 15 8.98 -12.16 -3.87
C ASP A 15 8.59 -13.15 -2.76
N HIS A 16 9.57 -13.64 -1.98
CA HIS A 16 9.38 -14.56 -0.86
C HIS A 16 9.83 -13.91 0.46
N CYS A 17 9.49 -14.56 1.57
CA CYS A 17 9.99 -14.23 2.90
C CYS A 17 10.32 -15.52 3.67
N ARG A 18 11.24 -15.43 4.63
CA ARG A 18 11.54 -16.56 5.52
C ARG A 18 10.62 -16.51 6.73
N VAL A 19 9.94 -17.62 6.96
CA VAL A 19 9.08 -17.89 8.11
C VAL A 19 9.65 -19.08 8.90
N ARG A 20 8.95 -19.48 9.95
CA ARG A 20 9.36 -20.64 10.75
C ARG A 20 9.37 -21.89 9.89
N CYS A 21 10.41 -22.71 10.05
CA CYS A 21 10.53 -24.03 9.43
C CYS A 21 10.04 -25.09 10.42
N CYS A 22 8.87 -25.69 10.19
CA CYS A 22 8.31 -26.72 11.08
C CYS A 22 7.62 -27.84 10.30
N ASN A 23 7.51 -29.02 10.92
CA ASN A 23 6.73 -30.15 10.40
C ASN A 23 5.23 -30.00 10.67
N GLU A 24 4.43 -31.00 10.29
CA GLU A 24 2.98 -31.01 10.49
C GLU A 24 2.57 -31.05 11.97
N GLU A 25 3.46 -31.54 12.84
CA GLU A 25 3.28 -31.51 14.29
C GLU A 25 3.69 -30.15 14.88
N GLY A 26 4.20 -29.21 14.09
CA GLY A 26 4.71 -27.91 14.57
C GLY A 26 6.10 -27.95 15.19
N GLN A 27 6.83 -29.06 15.07
CA GLN A 27 8.23 -29.19 15.54
C GLN A 27 9.18 -28.51 14.55
N GLU A 28 10.04 -27.65 15.08
CA GLU A 28 11.16 -27.02 14.38
C GLU A 28 12.44 -27.88 14.49
N TRP A 29 12.57 -28.66 15.57
CA TRP A 29 13.65 -29.62 15.75
C TRP A 29 13.16 -30.90 16.47
N PRO A 30 13.86 -32.05 16.27
CA PRO A 30 13.50 -33.30 16.91
C PRO A 30 13.44 -33.19 18.45
N GLY A 31 12.35 -33.67 19.05
CA GLY A 31 12.17 -33.69 20.50
C GLY A 31 11.66 -32.38 21.11
N GLN A 32 11.38 -31.35 20.29
CA GLN A 32 10.68 -30.15 20.76
C GLN A 32 9.29 -30.53 21.28
N LYS A 33 8.97 -30.11 22.52
CA LYS A 33 7.59 -30.19 23.02
C LYS A 33 6.75 -29.16 22.27
N VAL A 34 5.85 -29.64 21.42
CA VAL A 34 4.99 -28.77 20.63
C VAL A 34 3.79 -28.34 21.46
N THR A 35 3.42 -27.08 21.31
CA THR A 35 2.24 -26.47 21.90
C THR A 35 1.00 -26.56 21.01
N PHE A 36 1.11 -27.04 19.75
CA PHE A 36 0.01 -27.07 18.78
C PHE A 36 -0.09 -28.43 18.09
N GLN A 37 -1.28 -29.02 18.00
CA GLN A 37 -1.44 -30.40 17.48
C GLN A 37 -1.39 -30.51 15.95
N TYR A 38 -1.60 -29.42 15.20
CA TYR A 38 -1.62 -29.43 13.72
C TYR A 38 -1.09 -28.10 13.16
N ALA A 39 0.05 -28.14 12.47
CA ALA A 39 0.65 -27.01 11.76
C ALA A 39 0.74 -27.30 10.26
N HIS A 40 0.74 -26.25 9.44
CA HIS A 40 1.11 -26.37 8.03
C HIS A 40 2.62 -26.58 7.93
N SER A 41 3.04 -27.73 7.42
CA SER A 41 4.46 -28.03 7.24
C SER A 41 5.11 -27.03 6.28
N THR A 42 6.26 -26.50 6.68
CA THR A 42 7.11 -25.61 5.89
C THR A 42 8.51 -26.20 5.69
N LEU A 43 8.70 -27.50 6.03
CA LEU A 43 9.98 -28.20 5.92
C LEU A 43 10.49 -28.32 4.49
N ASN A 44 9.61 -28.65 3.55
CA ASN A 44 9.98 -28.89 2.16
C ASN A 44 10.50 -27.60 1.49
N GLU A 45 9.88 -26.47 1.84
CA GLU A 45 10.24 -25.14 1.40
C GLU A 45 11.34 -24.51 2.27
N LYS A 46 11.82 -25.22 3.29
CA LYS A 46 12.83 -24.73 4.26
C LYS A 46 12.45 -23.40 4.91
N GLY A 47 11.15 -23.21 5.17
CA GLY A 47 10.59 -21.97 5.71
C GLY A 47 10.58 -20.80 4.71
N VAL A 48 10.80 -21.01 3.42
CA VAL A 48 10.72 -19.95 2.41
C VAL A 48 9.35 -19.97 1.76
N VAL A 49 8.53 -18.97 2.03
CA VAL A 49 7.14 -18.90 1.54
C VAL A 49 6.92 -17.66 0.69
N LYS A 50 5.97 -17.75 -0.25
CA LYS A 50 5.59 -16.61 -1.08
C LYS A 50 4.92 -15.54 -0.21
N ARG A 51 5.26 -14.27 -0.48
CA ARG A 51 4.66 -13.13 0.21
C ARG A 51 3.17 -13.06 -0.09
N LYS A 52 2.38 -12.66 0.91
CA LYS A 52 0.94 -12.40 0.76
C LYS A 52 0.65 -10.89 0.64
N PRO A 53 -0.46 -10.51 -0.01
CA PRO A 53 -0.86 -9.12 -0.16
C PRO A 53 -1.09 -8.46 1.21
N VAL A 54 -0.52 -7.27 1.40
CA VAL A 54 -0.59 -6.49 2.64
C VAL A 54 -1.73 -5.47 2.56
N PHE A 55 -1.89 -4.81 1.41
CA PHE A 55 -2.91 -3.78 1.22
C PHE A 55 -4.30 -4.38 1.13
N SER A 56 -4.45 -5.53 0.44
CA SER A 56 -5.62 -6.43 0.41
C SER A 56 -6.98 -5.73 0.49
N HIS A 57 -7.81 -5.84 -0.54
CA HIS A 57 -9.07 -5.10 -0.58
C HIS A 57 -10.03 -5.37 0.61
N TYR A 58 -10.15 -4.38 1.50
CA TYR A 58 -11.15 -4.31 2.57
C TYR A 58 -11.97 -3.03 2.40
N ARG A 59 -13.17 -3.15 1.84
CA ARG A 59 -14.01 -2.03 1.40
C ARG A 59 -14.01 -0.85 2.38
N ASP A 60 -14.40 -1.06 3.63
CA ASP A 60 -14.53 0.02 4.62
C ASP A 60 -13.17 0.68 4.94
N HIS A 61 -12.09 -0.11 4.94
CA HIS A 61 -10.75 0.41 5.20
C HIS A 61 -10.22 1.19 3.99
N THR A 62 -10.31 0.62 2.78
CA THR A 62 -9.90 1.30 1.54
C THR A 62 -10.68 2.59 1.35
N TYR A 63 -11.96 2.58 1.64
CA TYR A 63 -12.80 3.77 1.67
C TYR A 63 -12.29 4.82 2.67
N SER A 64 -12.01 4.43 3.93
CA SER A 64 -11.49 5.35 4.95
C SER A 64 -10.14 5.97 4.59
N LEU A 65 -9.31 5.26 3.81
CA LEU A 65 -8.01 5.77 3.33
C LEU A 65 -8.18 6.84 2.26
N LEU A 66 -9.19 6.70 1.39
CA LEU A 66 -9.39 7.58 0.23
C LEU A 66 -10.31 8.76 0.52
N GLU A 67 -11.25 8.61 1.45
CA GLU A 67 -12.18 9.67 1.84
C GLU A 67 -11.50 11.04 2.08
N PRO A 68 -10.37 11.15 2.81
CA PRO A 68 -9.74 12.44 3.08
C PRO A 68 -9.27 13.21 1.83
N ILE A 69 -9.10 12.53 0.69
CA ILE A 69 -8.77 13.17 -0.59
C ILE A 69 -9.93 14.03 -1.09
N PHE A 70 -11.16 13.56 -0.88
CA PHE A 70 -12.36 14.08 -1.53
C PHE A 70 -13.34 14.78 -0.59
N ARG A 71 -13.31 14.50 0.72
CA ARG A 71 -14.31 14.93 1.72
C ARG A 71 -14.62 16.44 1.71
N ASP A 72 -13.62 17.28 1.42
CA ASP A 72 -13.76 18.74 1.43
C ASP A 72 -13.70 19.39 0.04
N LEU A 73 -13.73 18.58 -1.03
CA LEU A 73 -13.89 19.11 -2.38
C LEU A 73 -15.36 19.45 -2.56
N GLY A 74 -15.69 20.75 -2.61
CA GLY A 74 -17.06 21.19 -2.90
C GLY A 74 -17.50 20.84 -4.33
N GLY A 75 -18.69 21.29 -4.74
CA GLY A 75 -19.11 21.20 -6.14
C GLY A 75 -19.58 19.81 -6.63
N GLY A 76 -20.03 18.93 -5.72
CA GLY A 76 -20.57 17.62 -6.09
C GLY A 76 -19.53 16.50 -6.14
N SER A 77 -18.33 16.70 -5.57
CA SER A 77 -17.45 15.59 -5.23
C SER A 77 -18.16 14.68 -4.25
N ASP A 78 -18.23 13.41 -4.59
CA ASP A 78 -18.87 12.39 -3.76
C ASP A 78 -17.98 11.16 -3.75
N TYR A 79 -17.29 10.98 -2.62
CA TYR A 79 -16.40 9.86 -2.38
C TYR A 79 -17.16 8.54 -2.17
N GLU A 80 -18.48 8.60 -1.90
CA GLU A 80 -19.35 7.43 -1.89
C GLU A 80 -19.57 6.84 -3.28
N ARG A 81 -19.26 7.60 -4.35
CA ARG A 81 -19.32 7.11 -5.74
C ARG A 81 -18.19 6.16 -6.10
N LEU A 82 -17.18 6.02 -5.25
CA LEU A 82 -16.04 5.15 -5.52
C LEU A 82 -16.47 3.67 -5.61
N SER A 83 -16.41 3.10 -6.81
CA SER A 83 -16.78 1.72 -7.04
C SER A 83 -15.83 0.73 -6.37
N ASP A 84 -16.40 -0.42 -6.02
CA ASP A 84 -15.67 -1.59 -5.51
C ASP A 84 -14.57 -2.05 -6.50
N ARG A 85 -14.80 -1.88 -7.80
CA ARG A 85 -13.81 -2.20 -8.84
C ARG A 85 -12.57 -1.31 -8.71
N SER A 86 -12.74 0.00 -8.63
CA SER A 86 -11.61 0.94 -8.51
C SER A 86 -10.84 0.72 -7.21
N GLN A 87 -11.55 0.43 -6.11
CA GLN A 87 -10.93 0.08 -4.82
C GLN A 87 -10.08 -1.18 -4.92
N LYS A 88 -10.60 -2.24 -5.55
CA LYS A 88 -9.85 -3.49 -5.78
C LYS A 88 -8.61 -3.26 -6.63
N LEU A 89 -8.75 -2.57 -7.75
CA LEU A 89 -7.62 -2.25 -8.64
C LEU A 89 -6.54 -1.46 -7.90
N LEU A 90 -6.92 -0.52 -7.03
CA LEU A 90 -5.95 0.24 -6.24
C LEU A 90 -5.20 -0.68 -5.29
N CYS A 91 -5.90 -1.50 -4.50
CA CYS A 91 -5.27 -2.43 -3.58
C CYS A 91 -4.37 -3.43 -4.32
N GLU A 92 -4.82 -4.00 -5.44
CA GLU A 92 -4.04 -4.90 -6.28
C GLU A 92 -2.77 -4.23 -6.80
N MET A 93 -2.86 -2.98 -7.30
CA MET A 93 -1.68 -2.24 -7.72
C MET A 93 -0.71 -2.01 -6.56
N LEU A 94 -1.21 -1.58 -5.40
CA LEU A 94 -0.37 -1.35 -4.22
C LEU A 94 0.32 -2.65 -3.75
N ASP A 95 -0.40 -3.78 -3.77
CA ASP A 95 0.14 -5.10 -3.42
C ASP A 95 1.24 -5.55 -4.39
N ARG A 96 1.09 -5.29 -5.69
CA ARG A 96 2.13 -5.61 -6.69
C ARG A 96 3.48 -4.97 -6.37
N CYS A 97 3.51 -3.82 -5.70
CA CYS A 97 4.76 -3.16 -5.31
C CYS A 97 5.67 -4.08 -4.49
N ASP A 98 5.11 -4.80 -3.52
CA ASP A 98 5.85 -5.72 -2.66
C ASP A 98 5.94 -7.13 -3.28
N LEU A 99 4.82 -7.63 -3.82
CA LEU A 99 4.71 -8.98 -4.36
C LEU A 99 5.60 -9.23 -5.58
N GLU A 100 5.77 -8.23 -6.45
CA GLU A 100 6.66 -8.32 -7.62
C GLU A 100 8.06 -7.77 -7.31
N ALA A 101 8.29 -7.32 -6.07
CA ALA A 101 9.52 -6.66 -5.64
C ALA A 101 9.95 -5.53 -6.60
N VAL A 102 9.02 -4.61 -6.89
CA VAL A 102 9.20 -3.53 -7.87
C VAL A 102 10.51 -2.81 -7.60
N ASN A 103 11.37 -2.79 -8.62
CA ASN A 103 12.70 -2.21 -8.51
C ASN A 103 12.58 -0.68 -8.44
N TYR A 104 13.07 -0.10 -7.34
CA TYR A 104 13.14 1.35 -7.17
C TYR A 104 13.76 2.08 -8.38
N HIS A 105 14.84 1.54 -8.96
CA HIS A 105 15.53 2.19 -10.08
C HIS A 105 14.79 2.11 -11.41
N GLU A 106 13.76 1.26 -11.50
CA GLU A 106 13.05 0.91 -12.74
C GLU A 106 11.53 0.89 -12.49
N CYS A 107 11.02 1.82 -11.66
CA CYS A 107 9.62 1.84 -11.22
C CYS A 107 8.71 2.81 -11.99
N GLU A 108 9.23 3.51 -13.00
CA GLU A 108 8.50 4.57 -13.70
C GLU A 108 7.19 4.07 -14.32
N ALA A 109 7.21 2.92 -15.00
CA ALA A 109 6.00 2.33 -15.59
C ALA A 109 4.95 1.92 -14.55
N TYR A 110 5.40 1.45 -13.37
CA TYR A 110 4.52 1.14 -12.26
C TYR A 110 3.86 2.42 -11.69
N VAL A 111 4.65 3.49 -11.54
CA VAL A 111 4.18 4.80 -11.06
C VAL A 111 3.21 5.45 -12.06
N ASP A 112 3.50 5.39 -13.36
CA ASP A 112 2.60 5.90 -14.40
C ASP A 112 1.24 5.16 -14.33
N GLY A 113 1.24 3.84 -14.14
CA GLY A 113 -0.01 3.09 -13.92
C GLY A 113 -0.79 3.51 -12.67
N LEU A 114 -0.10 3.82 -11.56
CA LEU A 114 -0.74 4.35 -10.36
C LEU A 114 -1.36 5.72 -10.61
N LEU A 115 -0.68 6.59 -11.37
CA LEU A 115 -1.17 7.92 -11.72
C LEU A 115 -2.43 7.85 -12.60
N ASP A 116 -2.45 6.93 -13.57
CA ASP A 116 -3.61 6.68 -14.42
C ASP A 116 -4.81 6.24 -13.56
N LEU A 117 -4.60 5.29 -12.66
CA LEU A 117 -5.63 4.84 -11.74
C LEU A 117 -6.11 5.95 -10.78
N CYS A 118 -5.21 6.79 -10.28
CA CYS A 118 -5.57 7.97 -9.48
C CYS A 118 -6.44 8.95 -10.29
N SER A 119 -6.14 9.13 -11.57
CA SER A 119 -6.93 9.98 -12.46
C SER A 119 -8.32 9.41 -12.69
N GLU A 120 -8.44 8.09 -12.86
CA GLU A 120 -9.73 7.40 -12.98
C GLU A 120 -10.57 7.51 -11.70
N ILE A 121 -9.97 7.26 -10.54
CA ILE A 121 -10.63 7.40 -9.23
C ILE A 121 -11.07 8.85 -9.01
N THR A 122 -10.23 9.82 -9.38
CA THR A 122 -10.58 11.24 -9.29
C THR A 122 -11.80 11.55 -10.16
N ARG A 123 -11.85 11.04 -11.39
CA ARG A 123 -12.99 11.22 -12.29
C ARG A 123 -14.25 10.58 -11.73
N GLU A 124 -14.15 9.39 -11.15
CA GLU A 124 -15.28 8.70 -10.54
C GLU A 124 -15.88 9.49 -9.38
N CYS A 125 -15.03 10.04 -8.50
CA CYS A 125 -15.46 10.78 -7.31
C CYS A 125 -15.89 12.22 -7.61
N THR A 126 -15.25 12.89 -8.58
CA THR A 126 -15.46 14.33 -8.84
C THR A 126 -16.20 14.63 -10.16
N GLY A 127 -16.35 13.63 -11.04
CA GLY A 127 -16.82 13.81 -12.41
C GLY A 127 -15.75 14.28 -13.41
N MET A 128 -14.53 14.59 -12.94
CA MET A 128 -13.44 15.10 -13.78
C MET A 128 -12.11 14.44 -13.44
N SER A 129 -11.37 14.01 -14.46
CA SER A 129 -10.01 13.45 -14.40
C SER A 129 -8.94 14.53 -14.22
N PHE A 130 -7.69 14.15 -13.92
CA PHE A 130 -6.59 15.14 -13.85
C PHE A 130 -6.43 15.97 -15.13
N ALA A 131 -6.73 15.40 -16.30
CA ALA A 131 -6.72 16.12 -17.57
C ALA A 131 -7.78 17.23 -17.62
N GLU A 132 -9.01 16.92 -17.20
CA GLU A 132 -10.12 17.87 -17.19
C GLU A 132 -9.92 18.96 -16.14
N TRP A 133 -9.23 18.66 -15.05
CA TRP A 133 -8.79 19.63 -14.05
C TRP A 133 -7.55 20.44 -14.49
N GLY A 134 -6.91 20.10 -15.60
CA GLY A 134 -5.66 20.74 -16.06
C GLY A 134 -4.46 20.45 -15.17
N LEU A 135 -4.43 19.31 -14.47
CA LEU A 135 -3.43 18.91 -13.47
C LEU A 135 -2.45 17.83 -13.95
N VAL A 136 -2.43 17.48 -15.24
CA VAL A 136 -1.59 16.35 -15.74
C VAL A 136 -0.11 16.57 -15.43
N GLY A 137 0.39 17.79 -15.61
CA GLY A 137 1.80 18.12 -15.36
C GLY A 137 2.15 18.01 -13.88
N GLU A 138 1.34 18.63 -13.02
CA GLU A 138 1.51 18.65 -11.57
C GLU A 138 1.32 17.27 -10.95
N ALA A 139 0.35 16.49 -11.43
CA ALA A 139 0.16 15.10 -11.00
C ALA A 139 1.39 14.25 -11.35
N ARG A 140 1.92 14.36 -12.58
CA ARG A 140 3.12 13.61 -12.95
C ARG A 140 4.36 14.05 -12.17
N GLN A 141 4.48 15.35 -11.90
CA GLN A 141 5.64 15.89 -11.21
C GLN A 141 5.61 15.66 -9.70
N GLU A 142 4.50 15.99 -9.03
CA GLU A 142 4.41 15.98 -7.56
C GLU A 142 3.84 14.67 -7.04
N LEU A 143 2.69 14.23 -7.56
CA LEU A 143 2.10 12.95 -7.16
C LEU A 143 2.97 11.77 -7.64
N GLY A 144 3.59 11.87 -8.82
CA GLY A 144 4.57 10.89 -9.30
C GLY A 144 5.78 10.74 -8.37
N LYS A 145 6.34 11.85 -7.85
CA LYS A 145 7.40 11.81 -6.83
C LYS A 145 6.92 11.14 -5.53
N ALA A 146 5.70 11.44 -5.10
CA ALA A 146 5.13 10.84 -3.91
C ALA A 146 4.94 9.31 -4.05
N TRP A 147 4.51 8.84 -5.23
CA TRP A 147 4.41 7.41 -5.52
C TRP A 147 5.78 6.74 -5.66
N MET A 148 6.78 7.39 -6.27
CA MET A 148 8.16 6.90 -6.23
C MET A 148 8.70 6.79 -4.80
N HIS A 149 8.35 7.73 -3.93
CA HIS A 149 8.70 7.66 -2.52
C HIS A 149 8.04 6.46 -1.83
N PHE A 150 6.76 6.21 -2.08
CA PHE A 150 6.08 4.99 -1.63
C PHE A 150 6.82 3.73 -2.08
N VAL A 151 7.16 3.60 -3.38
CA VAL A 151 7.92 2.45 -3.89
C VAL A 151 9.23 2.27 -3.13
N ARG A 152 9.97 3.36 -2.85
CA ARG A 152 11.21 3.29 -2.05
C ARG A 152 10.96 2.77 -0.65
N LEU A 153 9.90 3.24 0.01
CA LEU A 153 9.56 2.80 1.37
C LEU A 153 9.22 1.31 1.46
N ILE A 154 8.61 0.76 0.41
CA ILE A 154 8.32 -0.68 0.31
C ILE A 154 9.57 -1.46 -0.08
N TRP A 155 10.32 -0.98 -1.08
CA TRP A 155 11.52 -1.63 -1.59
C TRP A 155 12.63 -1.76 -0.53
N MET A 156 12.79 -0.79 0.37
CA MET A 156 13.78 -0.86 1.45
C MET A 156 13.54 -2.02 2.41
N ARG A 157 12.28 -2.47 2.57
CA ARG A 157 11.88 -3.56 3.47
C ARG A 157 12.47 -3.38 4.87
N ASP A 158 12.10 -2.28 5.51
CA ASP A 158 12.45 -2.11 6.92
C ASP A 158 11.93 -3.28 7.77
N ILE A 159 12.55 -3.47 8.94
CA ILE A 159 12.29 -4.63 9.80
C ILE A 159 10.81 -4.72 10.20
N GLU A 160 10.15 -3.59 10.43
CA GLU A 160 8.73 -3.57 10.82
C GLU A 160 7.84 -4.06 9.68
N TRP A 161 8.10 -3.60 8.46
CA TRP A 161 7.41 -4.04 7.26
C TRP A 161 7.66 -5.51 6.94
N GLU A 162 8.91 -5.97 7.04
CA GLU A 162 9.26 -7.38 6.79
C GLU A 162 8.64 -8.30 7.84
N ASN A 163 8.63 -7.92 9.12
CA ASN A 163 7.98 -8.70 10.18
C ASN A 163 6.46 -8.79 9.95
N LEU A 164 5.82 -7.70 9.51
CA LEU A 164 4.41 -7.71 9.15
C LEU A 164 4.13 -8.68 8.00
N ILE A 165 4.96 -8.66 6.94
CA ILE A 165 4.81 -9.57 5.81
C ILE A 165 5.02 -11.02 6.23
N ARG A 166 6.04 -11.31 7.04
CA ARG A 166 6.30 -12.65 7.57
C ARG A 166 5.11 -13.15 8.39
N TYR A 167 4.55 -12.32 9.26
CA TYR A 167 3.36 -12.67 10.03
C TYR A 167 2.16 -13.00 9.13
N ILE A 168 1.89 -12.19 8.11
CA ILE A 168 0.74 -12.42 7.21
C ILE A 168 0.96 -13.65 6.31
N SER A 169 2.21 -13.86 5.89
CA SER A 169 2.57 -14.92 4.95
C SER A 169 2.75 -16.28 5.62
N ASP A 170 3.23 -16.32 6.87
CA ASP A 170 3.38 -17.55 7.63
C ASP A 170 2.01 -18.21 7.86
N PRO A 171 1.78 -19.42 7.30
CA PRO A 171 0.54 -20.14 7.54
C PRO A 171 0.36 -20.52 9.01
N ASN A 172 1.40 -20.37 9.85
CA ASN A 172 1.42 -20.74 11.25
C ASN A 172 1.59 -19.58 12.24
N ALA A 173 1.47 -18.33 11.78
CA ALA A 173 1.82 -17.13 12.56
C ALA A 173 1.07 -17.02 13.90
N GLU A 174 -0.25 -17.26 13.89
CA GLU A 174 -1.12 -17.11 15.07
C GLU A 174 -0.81 -18.13 16.18
N TRP A 175 -0.13 -19.22 15.83
CA TRP A 175 0.24 -20.23 16.79
C TRP A 175 1.58 -19.88 17.47
N SER A 176 2.47 -19.10 16.87
CA SER A 176 3.77 -18.82 17.48
C SER A 176 3.81 -17.48 18.23
N VAL A 177 3.58 -17.50 19.55
CA VAL A 177 3.76 -16.30 20.41
C VAL A 177 5.23 -15.94 20.71
N SER A 178 6.15 -16.86 20.41
CA SER A 178 7.58 -16.72 20.69
C SER A 178 8.42 -16.30 19.47
N ALA A 179 7.79 -16.05 18.32
CA ALA A 179 8.49 -15.64 17.10
C ALA A 179 8.89 -14.16 17.13
N GLU A 180 10.01 -13.83 16.47
CA GLU A 180 10.52 -12.46 16.34
C GLU A 180 9.55 -11.50 15.61
N TYR A 181 8.65 -12.06 14.81
CA TYR A 181 7.65 -11.32 14.03
C TYR A 181 6.22 -11.51 14.55
N PHE A 182 6.03 -12.05 15.76
CA PHE A 182 4.71 -12.17 16.35
C PHE A 182 4.04 -10.80 16.58
N LEU A 183 2.73 -10.70 16.27
CA LEU A 183 1.95 -9.48 16.43
C LEU A 183 0.75 -9.73 17.36
N VAL A 184 0.64 -8.91 18.43
CA VAL A 184 -0.47 -9.01 19.40
C VAL A 184 -1.79 -8.52 18.82
N ASP A 185 -1.78 -7.45 18.01
CA ASP A 185 -2.95 -6.92 17.30
C ASP A 185 -2.59 -6.73 15.82
N PRO A 186 -2.66 -7.81 15.01
CA PRO A 186 -2.23 -7.80 13.62
C PRO A 186 -3.03 -6.81 12.77
N THR A 187 -4.35 -6.72 12.98
CA THR A 187 -5.22 -5.86 12.19
C THR A 187 -4.90 -4.38 12.42
N LYS A 188 -4.75 -3.94 13.68
CA LYS A 188 -4.39 -2.55 13.96
C LYS A 188 -2.99 -2.21 13.45
N THR A 189 -2.04 -3.13 13.63
CA THR A 189 -0.65 -2.95 13.19
C THR A 189 -0.58 -2.82 11.68
N LEU A 190 -1.28 -3.70 10.95
CA LEU A 190 -1.40 -3.67 9.50
C LEU A 190 -1.98 -2.35 8.99
N ARG A 191 -3.13 -1.94 9.52
CA ARG A 191 -3.79 -0.68 9.13
C ARG A 191 -2.90 0.53 9.39
N HIS A 192 -2.20 0.54 10.52
CA HIS A 192 -1.26 1.61 10.85
C HIS A 192 -0.09 1.66 9.86
N ALA A 193 0.56 0.52 9.59
CA ALA A 193 1.67 0.44 8.65
C ALA A 193 1.26 0.88 7.24
N VAL A 194 0.13 0.38 6.74
CA VAL A 194 -0.43 0.79 5.43
C VAL A 194 -0.68 2.31 5.40
N SER A 195 -1.30 2.86 6.43
CA SER A 195 -1.58 4.31 6.51
C SER A 195 -0.30 5.14 6.52
N GLN A 196 0.74 4.71 7.24
CA GLN A 196 2.02 5.40 7.27
C GLN A 196 2.71 5.39 5.89
N LYS A 197 2.71 4.25 5.20
CA LYS A 197 3.34 4.13 3.86
C LYS A 197 2.60 4.96 2.80
N LEU A 198 1.28 5.05 2.88
CA LEU A 198 0.45 5.78 1.93
C LEU A 198 0.27 7.27 2.25
N MET A 199 0.72 7.74 3.43
CA MET A 199 0.44 9.09 3.90
C MET A 199 0.82 10.17 2.88
N VAL A 200 2.05 10.13 2.38
CA VAL A 200 2.57 11.15 1.45
C VAL A 200 1.80 11.19 0.13
N PRO A 201 1.65 10.08 -0.64
CA PRO A 201 0.88 10.13 -1.89
C PRO A 201 -0.57 10.56 -1.69
N LEU A 202 -1.26 10.10 -0.64
CA LEU A 202 -2.64 10.51 -0.37
C LEU A 202 -2.75 12.01 -0.05
N GLN A 203 -1.83 12.55 0.76
CA GLN A 203 -1.81 13.98 1.09
C GLN A 203 -1.51 14.86 -0.13
N VAL A 204 -0.55 14.47 -0.97
CA VAL A 204 -0.21 15.21 -2.18
C VAL A 204 -1.38 15.19 -3.16
N TRP A 205 -2.04 14.04 -3.34
CA TRP A 205 -3.23 13.94 -4.18
C TRP A 205 -4.35 14.86 -3.68
N ALA A 206 -4.67 14.81 -2.39
CA ALA A 206 -5.65 15.70 -1.77
C ALA A 206 -5.30 17.18 -1.96
N PHE A 207 -4.02 17.54 -1.76
CA PHE A 207 -3.54 18.90 -1.91
C PHE A 207 -3.70 19.44 -3.33
N LEU A 208 -3.32 18.66 -4.34
CA LEU A 208 -3.44 19.06 -5.75
C LEU A 208 -4.89 19.38 -6.14
N LEU A 209 -5.83 18.52 -5.74
CA LEU A 209 -7.24 18.73 -6.01
C LEU A 209 -7.79 19.97 -5.29
N LYS A 210 -7.48 20.12 -3.99
CA LYS A 210 -7.93 21.26 -3.20
C LYS A 210 -7.36 22.59 -3.70
N ALA A 211 -6.09 22.62 -4.10
CA ALA A 211 -5.44 23.81 -4.66
C ALA A 211 -6.07 24.22 -5.99
N CYS A 212 -6.35 23.26 -6.88
CA CYS A 212 -7.00 23.55 -8.16
C CYS A 212 -8.44 24.05 -7.97
N TYR A 213 -9.19 23.41 -7.07
CA TYR A 213 -10.54 23.82 -6.72
C TYR A 213 -10.58 25.27 -6.21
N ALA A 214 -9.72 25.61 -5.24
CA ALA A 214 -9.64 26.97 -4.70
C ALA A 214 -9.29 28.01 -5.79
N ALA A 215 -8.34 27.69 -6.70
CA ALA A 215 -7.97 28.57 -7.80
C ALA A 215 -9.12 28.80 -8.79
N SER A 216 -9.91 27.77 -9.09
CA SER A 216 -11.07 27.88 -9.98
C SER A 216 -12.17 28.80 -9.42
N HIS A 217 -12.44 28.71 -8.11
CA HIS A 217 -13.44 29.54 -7.43
C HIS A 217 -12.98 30.98 -7.22
N ALA A 218 -11.69 31.22 -6.96
CA ALA A 218 -11.14 32.57 -6.87
C ALA A 218 -11.31 33.35 -8.19
N ARG A 219 -11.14 32.69 -9.34
CA ARG A 219 -11.33 33.30 -10.67
C ARG A 219 -12.80 33.62 -10.97
N GLN A 220 -13.74 32.79 -10.51
CA GLN A 220 -15.17 33.07 -10.65
C GLN A 220 -15.65 34.23 -9.76
N GLY A 221 -15.04 34.41 -8.58
CA GLY A 221 -15.34 35.52 -7.68
C GLY A 221 -14.85 36.89 -8.17
N GLN A 222 -13.75 36.93 -8.93
CA GLN A 222 -13.22 38.18 -9.51
C GLN A 222 -14.01 38.67 -10.74
N GLY A 223 -14.83 37.81 -11.37
CA GLY A 223 -15.65 38.16 -12.54
C GLY A 223 -16.97 38.89 -12.24
N ARG A 224 -17.26 39.25 -10.98
CA ARG A 224 -18.55 39.86 -10.56
C ARG A 224 -18.47 41.29 -10.03
N SER A 225 -17.34 41.98 -10.18
CA SER A 225 -17.18 43.34 -9.64
C SER A 225 -16.89 44.38 -10.73
N TYR A 226 -17.71 44.44 -11.78
CA TYR A 226 -17.83 45.62 -12.65
C TYR A 226 -19.22 45.65 -13.32
N ILE A 227 -20.24 46.10 -12.57
CA ILE A 227 -21.37 46.88 -13.09
C ILE A 227 -21.73 47.92 -12.04
#